data_AF-A0A7C5ZEL8-F1
#
_entry.id   AF-A0A7C5ZEL8-F1
#
_cell.length_a   1.000
_cell.length_b   1.000
_cell.length_c   1.000
_cell.angle_alpha   90.00
_cell.angle_beta   90.00
_cell.angle_gamma   90.00
#
_symmetry.space_group_name_H-M   'P 1'
#
loop_
_entity.id
_entity.type
_entity.pdbx_description
1 polymer ?
#
loop_
_entity_poly.entity_id
_entity_poly.type
_entity_poly.pdbx_seq_one_letter_code
_entity_poly.pdbx_strand_id
1 'polypeptide(L)'
;MSTLKTIVMTLVVVGAAAQVWAAEVPRDQTQNLAAAKQKVAQAYDQARGAKRALLSMEKLRLQQLIDDLQAGKHVNPADIDRALQAAERDAR
;
A
#
# COMPACT_ATOMS: atom_id res chain seq x y z
N MET A 1 -60.20 5.73 -23.05
CA MET A 1 -59.52 6.74 -22.22
C MET A 1 -58.23 6.12 -21.69
N SER A 2 -57.12 6.81 -21.93
CA SER A 2 -55.74 6.33 -21.84
C SER A 2 -55.19 6.26 -20.41
N THR A 3 -54.47 5.15 -20.15
CA THR A 3 -53.20 4.96 -19.41
C THR A 3 -52.87 5.70 -18.10
N LEU A 4 -52.51 4.85 -17.12
CA LEU A 4 -51.41 4.92 -16.13
C LEU A 4 -51.14 6.25 -15.39
N LYS A 5 -51.31 6.17 -14.06
CA LYS A 5 -50.68 7.01 -13.02
C LYS A 5 -50.92 6.25 -11.70
N THR A 6 -49.96 5.92 -10.85
CA THR A 6 -48.90 6.76 -10.30
C THR A 6 -47.85 5.85 -9.65
N ILE A 7 -46.57 6.11 -9.96
CA ILE A 7 -45.41 5.41 -9.40
C ILE A 7 -45.29 5.75 -7.90
N VAL A 8 -45.19 4.72 -7.06
CA VAL A 8 -44.96 4.82 -5.62
C VAL A 8 -43.50 4.49 -5.31
N MET A 9 -43.01 5.16 -4.25
CA MET A 9 -41.96 4.75 -3.32
C MET A 9 -40.55 5.34 -3.50
N THR A 10 -40.37 6.49 -2.84
CA THR A 10 -39.35 6.79 -1.83
C THR A 10 -38.23 5.74 -1.67
N LEU A 11 -36.99 6.13 -1.95
CA LEU A 11 -35.80 5.38 -1.56
C LEU A 11 -34.86 6.24 -0.72
N VAL A 12 -34.56 5.69 0.45
CA VAL A 12 -33.87 6.26 1.61
C VAL A 12 -32.42 6.60 1.27
N VAL A 13 -32.02 7.86 1.51
CA VAL A 13 -30.61 8.25 1.54
C VAL A 13 -30.04 7.80 2.88
N VAL A 14 -29.36 6.66 2.87
CA VAL A 14 -28.53 6.23 4.01
C VAL A 14 -27.33 7.15 4.07
N GLY A 15 -27.37 8.10 5.01
CA GLY A 15 -26.23 8.94 5.37
C GLY A 15 -25.12 8.08 5.93
N ALA A 16 -24.06 7.89 5.14
CA ALA A 16 -22.80 7.31 5.57
C ALA A 16 -22.08 8.31 6.49
N ALA A 17 -22.42 8.31 7.78
CA ALA A 17 -21.68 9.04 8.80
C ALA A 17 -20.60 8.12 9.40
N ALA A 18 -19.40 8.26 8.84
CA ALA A 18 -18.08 8.11 9.46
C ALA A 18 -18.00 7.31 10.78
N GLN A 19 -17.65 6.03 10.66
CA GLN A 19 -16.89 5.35 11.72
C GLN A 19 -15.41 5.51 11.40
N VAL A 20 -14.81 6.57 11.94
CA VAL A 20 -13.37 6.66 12.12
C VAL A 20 -13.05 5.85 13.39
N TRP A 21 -11.90 5.16 13.40
CA TRP A 21 -11.17 4.59 14.55
C TRP A 21 -11.08 3.06 14.58
N ALA A 22 -10.46 2.50 13.54
CA ALA A 22 -9.42 1.50 13.69
C ALA A 22 -8.58 1.58 12.42
N ALA A 23 -7.46 2.29 12.47
CA ALA A 23 -6.42 2.16 11.45
C ALA A 23 -5.78 0.78 11.66
N GLU A 24 -6.52 -0.26 11.28
CA GLU A 24 -5.93 -1.56 11.03
C GLU A 24 -4.95 -1.31 9.89
N VAL A 25 -3.65 -1.27 10.22
CA VAL A 25 -2.59 -1.25 9.22
C VAL A 25 -2.96 -2.37 8.24
N PRO A 26 -3.29 -2.05 6.98
CA PRO A 26 -3.76 -3.07 6.07
C PRO A 26 -2.66 -4.11 5.98
N ARG A 27 -2.94 -5.37 6.33
CA ARG A 27 -1.96 -6.47 6.17
C ARG A 27 -1.39 -6.49 4.75
N ASP A 28 -2.14 -5.94 3.80
CA ASP A 28 -1.76 -5.72 2.41
C ASP A 28 -0.53 -4.80 2.26
N GLN A 29 -0.39 -3.74 3.06
CA GLN A 29 0.77 -2.82 2.97
C GLN A 29 2.07 -3.52 3.37
N THR A 30 2.05 -4.27 4.47
CA THR A 30 3.22 -5.06 4.90
C THR A 30 3.56 -6.16 3.90
N GLN A 31 2.57 -6.82 3.32
CA GLN A 31 2.78 -7.83 2.27
C GLN A 31 3.35 -7.23 0.98
N ASN A 32 2.85 -6.07 0.55
CA ASN A 32 3.35 -5.37 -0.63
C ASN A 32 4.80 -4.93 -0.45
N LEU A 33 5.15 -4.37 0.72
CA LEU A 33 6.53 -4.02 1.05
C LEU A 33 7.44 -5.25 1.13
N ALA A 34 6.95 -6.37 1.65
CA ALA A 34 7.70 -7.63 1.69
C ALA A 34 7.97 -8.18 0.28
N ALA A 35 6.98 -8.14 -0.62
CA ALA A 35 7.13 -8.54 -2.01
C ALA A 35 8.12 -7.61 -2.75
N ALA A 36 8.03 -6.30 -2.53
CA ALA A 36 9.00 -5.34 -3.08
C ALA A 36 10.42 -5.63 -2.57
N LYS A 37 10.58 -5.89 -1.27
CA LYS A 37 11.87 -6.26 -0.68
C LYS A 37 12.45 -7.53 -1.30
N GLN A 38 11.61 -8.53 -1.61
CA GLN A 38 12.06 -9.74 -2.32
C GLN A 38 12.54 -9.44 -3.74
N LYS A 39 11.83 -8.60 -4.50
CA LYS A 39 12.28 -8.17 -5.84
C LYS A 39 13.63 -7.45 -5.78
N VAL A 40 13.79 -6.50 -4.85
CA VAL A 40 15.06 -5.79 -4.63
C VAL A 40 16.15 -6.76 -4.17
N ALA A 41 15.83 -7.78 -3.38
CA ALA A 41 16.78 -8.82 -2.98
C ALA A 41 17.28 -9.64 -4.17
N GLN A 42 16.40 -10.05 -5.07
CA GLN A 42 16.77 -10.76 -6.30
C GLN A 42 17.67 -9.88 -7.19
N ALA A 43 17.31 -8.60 -7.36
CA ALA A 43 18.13 -7.65 -8.10
C ALA A 43 19.50 -7.41 -7.43
N TYR A 44 19.52 -7.36 -6.09
CA TYR A 44 20.76 -7.22 -5.30
C TYR A 44 21.71 -8.39 -5.53
N ASP A 45 21.20 -9.62 -5.55
CA ASP A 45 22.00 -10.82 -5.75
C ASP A 45 22.64 -10.85 -7.14
N GLN A 46 21.98 -10.26 -8.14
CA GLN A 46 22.47 -10.14 -9.51
C GLN A 46 23.36 -8.89 -9.75
N ALA A 47 23.25 -7.88 -8.90
CA ALA A 47 23.98 -6.61 -9.04
C ALA A 47 25.42 -6.66 -8.50
N ARG A 48 26.27 -5.80 -9.07
CA ARG A 48 27.66 -5.60 -8.63
C ARG A 48 27.99 -4.11 -8.45
N GLY A 49 29.06 -3.83 -7.72
CA GLY A 49 29.58 -2.47 -7.51
C GLY A 49 28.55 -1.51 -6.91
N ALA A 50 28.45 -0.31 -7.48
CA ALA A 50 27.57 0.75 -6.99
C ALA A 50 26.08 0.36 -6.97
N LYS A 51 25.59 -0.39 -7.98
CA LYS A 51 24.18 -0.84 -8.01
C LYS A 51 23.87 -1.76 -6.82
N ARG A 52 24.82 -2.61 -6.42
CA ARG A 52 24.66 -3.50 -5.25
C ARG A 52 24.58 -2.70 -3.93
N ALA A 53 25.36 -1.63 -3.80
CA ALA A 53 25.29 -0.76 -2.62
C ALA A 53 23.94 -0.04 -2.52
N LEU A 54 23.44 0.52 -3.62
CA LEU A 54 22.12 1.18 -3.66
C LEU A 54 20.99 0.21 -3.28
N LEU A 55 20.97 -0.99 -3.87
CA LEU A 55 19.97 -2.01 -3.57
C LEU A 55 20.05 -2.49 -2.11
N SER A 56 21.24 -2.48 -1.49
CA SER A 56 21.38 -2.81 -0.07
C SER A 56 20.71 -1.77 0.84
N MET A 57 20.84 -0.49 0.50
CA MET A 57 20.18 0.60 1.23
C MET A 57 18.67 0.53 1.06
N GLU A 58 18.19 0.23 -0.15
CA GLU A 58 16.76 0.11 -0.42
C GLU A 58 16.14 -1.09 0.33
N LYS A 59 16.85 -2.23 0.41
CA LYS A 59 16.43 -3.37 1.24
C LYS A 59 16.29 -2.99 2.72
N LEU A 60 17.23 -2.19 3.24
CA LEU A 60 17.20 -1.73 4.63
C LEU A 60 16.01 -0.79 4.86
N ARG A 61 15.77 0.14 3.94
CA ARG A 61 14.63 1.07 4.00
C ARG A 61 13.29 0.34 4.01
N LEU A 62 13.10 -0.63 3.11
CA LEU A 62 11.89 -1.44 3.06
C LEU A 62 11.72 -2.27 4.34
N GLN A 63 12.80 -2.80 4.90
CA GLN A 63 12.76 -3.52 6.17
C GLN A 63 12.32 -2.62 7.32
N GLN A 64 12.84 -1.40 7.42
CA GLN A 64 12.44 -0.45 8.47
C GLN A 64 10.95 -0.10 8.39
N LEU A 65 10.42 0.14 7.18
CA LEU A 65 8.99 0.41 7.00
C LEU A 65 8.13 -0.80 7.39
N ILE A 66 8.56 -2.02 7.06
CA ILE A 66 7.89 -3.25 7.49
C ILE A 66 7.90 -3.35 9.03
N ASP A 67 9.04 -3.14 9.66
CA ASP A 67 9.19 -3.23 11.11
C ASP A 67 8.35 -2.16 11.83
N ASP A 68 8.31 -0.94 11.31
CA ASP A 68 7.50 0.15 11.85
C ASP A 68 5.99 -0.17 11.75
N LEU A 69 5.53 -0.69 10.60
CA LEU A 69 4.15 -1.13 10.43
C LEU A 69 3.80 -2.32 11.33
N GLN A 70 4.70 -3.30 11.47
CA GLN A 70 4.52 -4.47 12.33
C GLN A 70 4.51 -4.10 13.82
N ALA A 71 5.28 -3.08 14.22
CA ALA A 71 5.27 -2.51 15.55
C ALA A 71 4.03 -1.64 15.83
N GLY A 72 3.12 -1.48 14.85
CA GLY A 72 1.94 -0.64 14.98
C GLY A 72 2.24 0.85 14.96
N LYS A 73 3.44 1.26 14.51
CA LYS A 73 3.75 2.68 14.32
C LYS A 73 2.96 3.24 13.15
N HIS A 74 2.59 4.50 13.28
CA HIS A 74 2.01 5.23 12.17
C HIS A 74 3.10 5.53 11.13
N VAL A 75 2.96 4.93 9.95
CA VAL A 75 3.80 5.21 8.78
C VAL A 75 2.94 5.97 7.77
N ASN A 76 3.49 7.03 7.19
CA ASN A 76 2.78 7.80 6.18
C ASN A 76 2.56 6.93 4.92
N PRO A 77 1.32 6.79 4.41
CA PRO A 77 1.05 6.05 3.18
C PRO A 77 1.89 6.52 1.98
N ALA A 78 2.19 7.83 1.89
CA ALA A 78 3.04 8.37 0.83
C ALA A 78 4.50 7.89 0.91
N ASP A 79 4.99 7.50 2.10
CA ASP A 79 6.32 6.91 2.26
C ASP A 79 6.35 5.46 1.73
N ILE A 80 5.26 4.73 1.94
CA ILE A 80 5.06 3.37 1.43
C ILE A 80 5.03 3.41 -0.09
N ASP A 81 4.21 4.27 -0.69
CA ASP A 81 4.09 4.39 -2.14
C ASP A 81 5.43 4.76 -2.78
N ARG A 82 6.17 5.71 -2.19
CA ARG A 82 7.51 6.10 -2.66
C ARG A 82 8.49 4.95 -2.59
N ALA A 83 8.48 4.17 -1.50
CA ALA A 83 9.36 3.01 -1.35
C ALA A 83 9.01 1.90 -2.35
N LEU A 84 7.72 1.66 -2.61
CA LEU A 84 7.28 0.70 -3.62
C LEU A 84 7.71 1.12 -5.03
N GLN A 85 7.53 2.39 -5.39
CA GLN A 85 7.97 2.90 -6.70
C GLN A 85 9.49 2.87 -6.87
N ALA A 86 10.24 3.21 -5.82
CA ALA A 86 11.70 3.13 -5.84
C ALA A 86 12.18 1.68 -6.03
N ALA A 87 11.59 0.75 -5.27
CA ALA A 87 11.87 -0.68 -5.41
C ALA A 87 11.56 -1.20 -6.82
N GLU A 88 10.45 -0.79 -7.44
CA GLU A 88 10.11 -1.16 -8.82
C GLU A 88 11.07 -0.60 -9.86
N ARG A 89 11.57 0.63 -9.65
CA ARG A 89 12.54 1.24 -10.55
C ARG A 89 13.90 0.55 -10.44
N ASP A 90 14.34 0.28 -9.22
CA ASP A 90 15.69 -0.20 -8.95
C ASP A 90 15.83 -1.71 -9.18
N ALA A 91 14.72 -2.46 -9.13
CA ALA A 91 14.66 -3.88 -9.46
C ALA A 91 14.54 -4.19 -10.97
N ARG A 92 14.47 -3.16 -11.84
CA ARG A 92 14.63 -3.30 -13.30
C ARG A 92 16.10 -3.44 -13.70
#